data_AF-A0AA96QRM9-F1
#
_entry.id   AF-A0AA96QRM9-F1
#
_cell.length_a   1.000
_cell.length_b   1.000
_cell.length_c   1.000
_cell.angle_alpha   90.00
_cell.angle_beta   90.00
_cell.angle_gamma   90.00
#
_symmetry.space_group_name_H-M   'P 1'
#
loop_
_entity.id
_entity.type
_entity.pdbx_description
1 polymer ?
#
loop_
_entity_poly.entity_id
_entity_poly.type
_entity_poly.pdbx_seq_one_letter_code
_entity_poly.pdbx_strand_id
1 'polypeptide(L)'
;MPGDDRHTAKQLVAARKQADGAMSDSRTRLTAADKFPKRAGGRIVDRFMTTEKMGKTSDEEDAEVECPGGDDVNSLTSGETDGQSGLSIGERKMAMFLMTRAVDQFGQLTTTIEQIRTLWGTQEGHWSFGKTKSVLQSACGKFMGKGAEPGKLEWHKVRDVLVSAGKESDLPEAAYLFCEAMGLTEPPAGYVGEVVCPSWSKDKTVKVYTSFMVGGRDWALRFWPEDIVNEMDPNPPASGQDPQALTAAELQLRQDKINKLLAKCQDREDMLFGVSSELVRTLAKVDELENQIATADHMWAQREADLASREQEVHRLHASVGRAWEEQEEFRRDVESKAADMVRKIHGEAEAAKFQAQRERSSLVNENKKLRLSVLALSEDILASHRRTHPTASRETLLSLLGDALPPGISIEDLKPRIDPWSPDSTGQKTNG
;
A
#
# COMPACT_ATOMS: atom_id res chain seq x y z
N MET A 1 25.29 -56.75 10.58
CA MET A 1 25.56 -55.55 11.39
C MET A 1 24.41 -54.57 11.19
N PRO A 2 23.33 -54.60 12.00
CA PRO A 2 22.32 -53.55 12.03
C PRO A 2 22.52 -52.65 13.26
N GLY A 3 22.66 -51.34 13.04
CA GLY A 3 22.88 -50.33 14.08
C GLY A 3 21.67 -49.43 14.31
N ASP A 4 21.10 -49.56 15.51
CA ASP A 4 20.48 -48.55 16.40
C ASP A 4 19.82 -47.26 15.84
N ASP A 5 18.52 -47.36 15.54
CA ASP A 5 17.57 -46.23 15.44
C ASP A 5 16.76 -45.98 16.73
N ARG A 6 17.07 -46.66 17.83
CA ARG A 6 16.26 -46.58 19.08
C ARG A 6 16.67 -45.45 20.03
N HIS A 7 17.81 -44.80 19.81
CA HIS A 7 18.32 -43.78 20.72
C HIS A 7 17.76 -42.37 20.44
N THR A 8 17.40 -42.06 19.20
CA THR A 8 16.86 -40.76 18.76
C THR A 8 15.40 -40.55 19.16
N ALA A 9 14.58 -41.61 19.18
CA ALA A 9 13.17 -41.51 19.56
C ALA A 9 12.97 -41.19 21.06
N LYS A 10 13.87 -41.67 21.94
CA LYS A 10 13.77 -41.41 23.39
C LYS A 10 14.20 -40.00 23.77
N GLN A 11 15.09 -39.37 23.01
CA GLN A 11 15.52 -37.99 23.28
C GLN A 11 14.45 -36.96 22.88
N LEU A 12 13.68 -37.21 21.82
CA LEU A 12 12.58 -36.33 21.39
C LEU A 12 11.37 -36.33 22.35
N VAL A 13 11.10 -37.45 23.03
CA VAL A 13 10.01 -37.53 24.03
C VAL A 13 10.40 -36.84 25.35
N ALA A 14 11.68 -36.86 25.72
CA ALA A 14 12.19 -36.18 26.91
C ALA A 14 12.17 -34.65 26.76
N ALA A 15 12.51 -34.13 25.57
CA ALA A 15 12.49 -32.69 25.29
C ALA A 15 11.07 -32.10 25.29
N ARG A 16 10.06 -32.86 24.84
CA ARG A 16 8.66 -32.40 24.83
C ARG A 16 8.06 -32.30 26.23
N LYS A 17 8.51 -33.14 27.17
CA LYS A 17 8.01 -33.15 28.55
C LYS A 17 8.57 -32.00 29.41
N GLN A 18 9.70 -31.40 29.03
CA GLN A 18 10.24 -30.19 29.68
C GLN A 18 9.57 -28.90 29.19
N ALA A 19 9.06 -28.86 27.96
CA ALA A 19 8.36 -27.69 27.42
C ALA A 19 6.95 -27.50 28.03
N ASP A 20 6.22 -28.59 28.29
CA ASP A 20 4.87 -28.52 28.86
C ASP A 20 4.87 -28.17 30.36
N GLY A 21 5.97 -28.42 31.08
CA GLY A 21 6.11 -28.06 32.49
C GLY A 21 6.31 -26.55 32.74
N ALA A 22 6.86 -25.82 31.76
CA ALA A 22 7.16 -24.39 31.91
C ALA A 22 5.97 -23.46 31.61
N MET A 23 4.90 -23.94 30.97
CA MET A 23 3.70 -23.14 30.67
C MET A 23 2.63 -23.17 31.77
N SER A 24 2.79 -23.99 32.82
CA SER A 24 1.80 -24.08 33.91
C SER A 24 2.04 -23.07 35.05
N ASP A 25 3.25 -22.54 35.21
CA ASP A 25 3.60 -21.67 36.35
C ASP A 25 3.27 -20.17 36.13
N SER A 26 2.97 -19.76 34.91
CA SER A 26 2.71 -18.35 34.57
C SER A 26 1.25 -17.92 34.73
N ARG A 27 0.34 -18.79 35.19
CA ARG A 27 -1.11 -18.54 35.17
C ARG A 27 -1.74 -18.12 36.50
N THR A 28 -0.95 -17.92 37.55
CA THR A 28 -1.45 -17.48 38.87
C THR A 28 -0.69 -16.26 39.36
N ARG A 29 -1.04 -15.09 38.80
CA ARG A 29 -0.94 -13.77 39.45
C ARG A 29 -1.48 -12.74 38.45
N LEU A 30 -2.67 -12.21 38.74
CA LEU A 30 -3.15 -10.85 38.42
C LEU A 30 -4.69 -10.88 38.46
N THR A 31 -5.24 -10.85 39.67
CA THR A 31 -6.58 -10.35 39.93
C THR A 31 -6.46 -9.12 40.81
N ALA A 32 -7.26 -8.10 40.45
CA ALA A 32 -7.69 -6.93 41.22
C ALA A 32 -7.22 -5.54 40.72
N ALA A 33 -8.23 -4.66 40.59
CA ALA A 33 -8.23 -3.20 40.38
C ALA A 33 -7.83 -2.71 38.97
N ASP A 34 -8.46 -1.73 38.33
CA ASP A 34 -9.38 -0.70 38.79
C ASP A 34 -10.15 -0.07 37.60
N LYS A 35 -11.39 0.35 37.86
CA LYS A 35 -12.17 1.47 37.28
C LYS A 35 -12.13 1.80 35.76
N PHE A 36 -13.29 1.61 35.14
CA PHE A 36 -13.74 2.34 33.94
C PHE A 36 -14.08 3.82 34.24
N PRO A 37 -13.90 4.72 33.26
CA PRO A 37 -14.88 5.76 32.99
C PRO A 37 -15.48 5.69 31.57
N LYS A 38 -16.73 6.11 31.49
CA LYS A 38 -17.61 6.15 30.31
C LYS A 38 -17.39 7.42 29.45
N ARG A 39 -17.87 7.34 28.20
CA ARG A 39 -18.17 8.41 27.19
C ARG A 39 -16.96 8.88 26.38
N ALA A 40 -17.03 9.22 25.09
CA ALA A 40 -18.09 9.48 24.11
C ALA A 40 -17.59 8.98 22.73
N GLY A 41 -18.40 8.47 21.79
CA GLY A 41 -19.36 9.27 21.02
C GLY A 41 -18.66 10.15 19.98
N GLY A 42 -18.11 9.56 18.91
CA GLY A 42 -17.49 10.30 17.80
C GLY A 42 -17.61 9.55 16.48
N ARG A 43 -18.40 10.11 15.56
CA ARG A 43 -18.53 9.66 14.16
C ARG A 43 -17.22 9.87 13.42
N ILE A 44 -16.77 8.86 12.68
CA ILE A 44 -15.70 8.99 11.69
C ILE A 44 -16.29 8.75 10.30
N VAL A 45 -15.84 9.60 9.39
CA VAL A 45 -16.26 9.80 8.01
C VAL A 45 -15.58 8.75 7.12
N ASP A 46 -16.36 8.16 6.21
CA ASP A 46 -15.90 7.28 5.13
C ASP A 46 -14.95 8.02 4.18
N ARG A 47 -13.76 7.46 3.93
CA ARG A 47 -13.01 7.66 2.68
C ARG A 47 -12.02 6.53 2.44
N PHE A 48 -12.49 5.45 1.80
CA PHE A 48 -11.60 4.46 1.18
C PHE A 48 -11.36 4.79 -0.28
N MET A 49 -10.08 4.80 -0.64
CA MET A 49 -9.57 4.68 -2.00
C MET A 49 -9.76 3.25 -2.51
N THR A 50 -10.12 3.10 -3.78
CA THR A 50 -9.96 1.85 -4.54
C THR A 50 -8.75 1.97 -5.45
N THR A 51 -7.81 1.05 -5.24
CA THR A 51 -6.75 0.64 -6.15
C THR A 51 -7.30 -0.22 -7.28
N GLU A 52 -6.62 -0.23 -8.43
CA GLU A 52 -6.51 -1.32 -9.44
C GLU A 52 -5.87 -0.72 -10.71
N LYS A 53 -5.09 -1.38 -11.57
CA LYS A 53 -4.37 -2.66 -11.61
C LYS A 53 -3.54 -2.64 -12.91
N MET A 54 -2.37 -3.26 -12.87
CA MET A 54 -1.61 -3.95 -13.94
C MET A 54 -1.87 -3.69 -15.45
N GLY A 55 -0.76 -3.58 -16.20
CA GLY A 55 -0.42 -4.64 -17.17
C GLY A 55 0.24 -4.26 -18.50
N LYS A 56 1.28 -5.06 -18.84
CA LYS A 56 1.85 -5.42 -20.18
C LYS A 56 2.79 -4.40 -20.84
N THR A 57 4.08 -4.67 -21.13
CA THR A 57 4.81 -5.71 -21.93
C THR A 57 4.64 -5.62 -23.44
N SER A 58 5.69 -5.16 -24.11
CA SER A 58 6.15 -5.44 -25.48
C SER A 58 7.54 -4.78 -25.59
N ASP A 59 8.64 -5.53 -25.68
CA ASP A 59 9.22 -6.15 -26.90
C ASP A 59 9.58 -5.09 -27.96
N GLU A 60 10.86 -4.75 -28.04
CA GLU A 60 11.48 -4.11 -29.21
C GLU A 60 12.89 -4.67 -29.42
N GLU A 61 13.05 -5.31 -30.58
CA GLU A 61 14.27 -5.71 -31.25
C GLU A 61 15.01 -4.46 -31.77
N ASP A 62 16.35 -4.48 -31.80
CA ASP A 62 17.17 -3.73 -32.78
C ASP A 62 18.58 -4.37 -32.77
N ALA A 63 18.95 -5.13 -33.80
CA ALA A 63 19.55 -4.69 -35.06
C ALA A 63 21.03 -4.33 -34.90
N GLU A 64 21.88 -5.36 -35.04
CA GLU A 64 23.31 -5.21 -35.33
C GLU A 64 23.49 -4.65 -36.75
N VAL A 65 24.16 -3.50 -36.86
CA VAL A 65 24.70 -2.98 -38.12
C VAL A 65 26.19 -2.77 -37.95
N GLU A 66 26.96 -3.61 -38.64
CA GLU A 66 28.40 -3.47 -38.83
C GLU A 66 28.75 -2.43 -39.93
N CYS A 67 30.01 -2.00 -39.85
CA CYS A 67 30.91 -1.48 -40.89
C CYS A 67 31.04 0.06 -41.03
N PRO A 68 32.17 0.59 -41.58
CA PRO A 68 33.56 0.10 -41.53
C PRO A 68 34.59 1.23 -41.24
N GLY A 69 35.87 0.88 -41.17
CA GLY A 69 36.98 1.82 -41.04
C GLY A 69 37.24 2.69 -42.27
N GLY A 70 37.97 3.78 -42.06
CA GLY A 70 38.45 4.70 -43.09
C GLY A 70 39.31 5.83 -42.51
N ASP A 71 40.56 5.82 -42.93
CA ASP A 71 41.75 6.62 -42.57
C ASP A 71 41.65 8.17 -42.51
N ASP A 72 42.47 8.72 -41.62
CA ASP A 72 43.31 9.94 -41.67
C ASP A 72 42.93 11.12 -42.59
N VAL A 73 42.67 12.31 -42.00
CA VAL A 73 43.28 13.60 -42.42
C VAL A 73 43.37 14.60 -41.24
N ASN A 74 44.57 15.13 -41.03
CA ASN A 74 44.99 16.24 -40.14
C ASN A 74 44.05 17.47 -40.07
N SER A 75 44.02 18.14 -38.91
CA SER A 75 44.57 19.51 -38.75
C SER A 75 44.18 20.21 -37.43
N LEU A 76 45.18 20.34 -36.54
CA LEU A 76 45.47 21.53 -35.72
C LEU A 76 44.32 22.21 -34.94
N THR A 77 44.25 21.95 -33.63
CA THR A 77 44.56 22.98 -32.61
C THR A 77 45.00 22.29 -31.33
N SER A 78 46.27 22.42 -31.01
CA SER A 78 46.87 22.06 -29.72
C SER A 78 46.32 22.98 -28.65
N GLY A 79 45.31 22.50 -27.91
CA GLY A 79 44.84 23.13 -26.68
C GLY A 79 45.63 22.61 -25.49
N GLU A 80 46.41 23.50 -24.86
CA GLU A 80 47.12 23.27 -23.60
C GLU A 80 46.21 22.60 -22.56
N THR A 81 46.46 21.31 -22.31
CA THR A 81 45.89 20.59 -21.17
C THR A 81 46.74 20.88 -19.94
N ASP A 82 46.58 22.06 -19.36
CA ASP A 82 47.03 22.29 -17.99
C ASP A 82 46.20 21.44 -17.03
N GLY A 83 46.92 20.67 -16.22
CA GLY A 83 46.46 19.43 -15.63
C GLY A 83 45.34 19.52 -14.59
N GLN A 84 44.79 18.32 -14.33
CA GLN A 84 43.98 17.88 -13.18
C GLN A 84 42.45 17.84 -13.30
N SER A 85 41.82 18.32 -14.36
CA SER A 85 40.41 17.96 -14.65
C SER A 85 40.28 17.73 -16.14
N GLY A 86 39.85 16.55 -16.59
CA GLY A 86 39.71 16.22 -18.02
C GLY A 86 38.66 17.06 -18.77
N LEU A 87 38.18 18.15 -18.18
CA LEU A 87 37.21 19.09 -18.72
C LEU A 87 37.87 19.98 -19.77
N SER A 88 37.13 20.33 -20.81
CA SER A 88 37.52 21.37 -21.75
C SER A 88 37.50 22.77 -21.09
N ILE A 89 38.17 23.73 -21.72
CA ILE A 89 38.13 25.14 -21.26
C ILE A 89 36.68 25.66 -21.23
N GLY A 90 35.87 25.33 -22.24
CA GLY A 90 34.47 25.73 -22.30
C GLY A 90 33.64 25.11 -21.18
N GLU A 91 33.81 23.82 -20.89
CA GLU A 91 33.15 23.16 -19.75
C GLU A 91 33.56 23.80 -18.41
N ARG A 92 34.83 24.16 -18.23
CA ARG A 92 35.29 24.88 -17.03
C ARG A 92 34.64 26.25 -16.89
N LYS A 93 34.58 27.04 -17.97
CA LYS A 93 33.92 28.35 -17.99
C LYS A 93 32.44 28.21 -17.63
N MET A 94 31.77 27.19 -18.17
CA MET A 94 30.37 26.92 -17.90
C MET A 94 30.14 26.51 -16.44
N ALA A 95 30.94 25.58 -15.92
CA ALA A 95 30.86 25.16 -14.52
C ALA A 95 31.07 26.35 -13.57
N MET A 96 32.07 27.19 -13.83
CA MET A 96 32.33 28.41 -13.06
C MET A 96 31.14 29.40 -13.13
N PHE A 97 30.58 29.61 -14.31
CA PHE A 97 29.41 30.46 -14.49
C PHE A 97 28.21 29.96 -13.66
N LEU A 98 27.91 28.67 -13.71
CA LEU A 98 26.82 28.09 -12.93
C LEU A 98 27.10 28.16 -11.42
N MET A 99 28.33 27.90 -10.98
CA MET A 99 28.70 27.99 -9.57
C MET A 99 28.67 29.41 -9.01
N THR A 100 28.80 30.43 -9.85
CA THR A 100 28.70 31.83 -9.40
C THR A 100 27.27 32.35 -9.44
N ARG A 101 26.43 31.84 -10.35
CA ARG A 101 25.05 32.32 -10.53
C ARG A 101 24.00 31.51 -9.77
N ALA A 102 24.21 30.21 -9.59
CA ALA A 102 23.21 29.32 -9.03
C ALA A 102 23.38 29.02 -7.53
N VAL A 103 24.45 29.52 -6.89
CA VAL A 103 24.64 29.39 -5.45
C VAL A 103 23.82 30.43 -4.69
N ASP A 104 23.39 30.07 -3.49
CA ASP A 104 22.72 30.98 -2.58
C ASP A 104 23.71 31.97 -1.93
N GLN A 105 23.19 32.84 -1.07
CA GLN A 105 23.96 33.85 -0.33
C GLN A 105 25.07 33.28 0.57
N PHE A 106 25.07 31.97 0.82
CA PHE A 106 26.10 31.26 1.59
C PHE A 106 27.09 30.51 0.68
N GLY A 107 26.99 30.67 -0.64
CA GLY A 107 27.82 29.95 -1.60
C GLY A 107 27.44 28.47 -1.75
N GLN A 108 26.23 28.07 -1.38
CA GLN A 108 25.76 26.68 -1.45
C GLN A 108 24.72 26.48 -2.55
N LEU A 109 24.67 25.28 -3.13
CA LEU A 109 23.63 24.88 -4.09
C LEU A 109 22.38 24.30 -3.41
N THR A 110 22.34 24.27 -2.08
CA THR A 110 21.30 23.61 -1.29
C THR A 110 19.91 24.16 -1.64
N THR A 111 19.77 25.48 -1.65
CA THR A 111 18.52 26.17 -1.95
C THR A 111 18.02 25.87 -3.36
N THR A 112 18.91 26.01 -4.35
CA THR A 112 18.60 25.74 -5.77
C THR A 112 18.19 24.29 -6.00
N ILE A 113 18.84 23.33 -5.33
CA ILE A 113 18.50 21.90 -5.45
C ILE A 113 17.14 21.57 -4.83
N GLU A 114 16.81 22.20 -3.70
CA GLU A 114 15.48 22.05 -3.11
C GLU A 114 14.39 22.63 -4.01
N GLN A 115 14.66 23.74 -4.68
CA GLN A 115 13.76 24.33 -5.67
C GLN A 115 13.59 23.42 -6.90
N ILE A 116 14.67 22.85 -7.46
CA ILE A 116 14.60 21.85 -8.54
C ILE A 116 13.69 20.69 -8.12
N ARG A 117 13.90 20.15 -6.91
CA ARG A 117 13.09 19.04 -6.38
C ARG A 117 11.63 19.44 -6.20
N THR A 118 11.37 20.66 -5.76
CA THR A 118 10.01 21.15 -5.52
C THR A 118 9.26 21.39 -6.82
N LEU A 119 9.93 21.96 -7.82
CA LEU A 119 9.32 22.30 -9.12
C LEU A 119 9.12 21.07 -9.99
N TRP A 120 10.09 20.16 -10.04
CA TRP A 120 10.11 19.06 -11.01
C TRP A 120 10.33 17.67 -10.41
N GLY A 121 10.42 17.54 -9.08
CA GLY A 121 10.63 16.23 -8.43
C GLY A 121 9.45 15.26 -8.61
N THR A 122 8.26 15.76 -8.92
CA THR A 122 7.04 14.98 -9.17
C THR A 122 6.66 14.88 -10.65
N GLN A 123 7.41 15.51 -11.56
CA GLN A 123 7.10 15.50 -12.99
C GLN A 123 7.74 14.29 -13.67
N GLU A 124 6.93 13.31 -14.07
CA GLU A 124 7.39 12.15 -14.82
C GLU A 124 8.13 12.57 -16.09
N GLY A 125 9.25 11.88 -16.38
CA GLY A 125 10.14 12.20 -17.50
C GLY A 125 11.16 13.32 -17.23
N HIS A 126 11.03 14.07 -16.12
CA HIS A 126 12.05 15.05 -15.75
C HIS A 126 13.28 14.39 -15.11
N TRP A 127 14.48 14.93 -15.33
CA TRP A 127 15.71 14.35 -14.78
C TRP A 127 15.78 14.34 -13.25
N SER A 128 14.92 15.10 -12.57
CA SER A 128 14.80 15.14 -11.10
C SER A 128 13.70 14.25 -10.53
N PHE A 129 12.91 13.58 -11.38
CA PHE A 129 11.76 12.80 -10.94
C PHE A 129 12.14 11.71 -9.93
N GLY A 130 11.46 11.70 -8.79
CA GLY A 130 11.68 10.71 -7.71
C GLY A 130 13.05 10.77 -7.04
N LYS A 131 13.91 11.75 -7.36
CA LYS A 131 15.26 11.84 -6.79
C LYS A 131 15.28 12.54 -5.45
N THR A 132 16.06 11.97 -4.54
CA THR A 132 16.33 12.58 -3.22
C THR A 132 17.28 13.77 -3.35
N LYS A 133 17.34 14.61 -2.31
CA LYS A 133 18.22 15.79 -2.26
C LYS A 133 19.69 15.42 -2.47
N SER A 134 20.17 14.34 -1.85
CA SER A 134 21.55 13.88 -1.99
C SER A 134 21.88 13.40 -3.41
N VAL A 135 20.94 12.73 -4.07
CA VAL A 135 21.11 12.28 -5.47
C VAL A 135 21.16 13.47 -6.42
N LEU A 136 20.33 14.49 -6.21
CA LEU A 136 20.37 15.73 -6.99
C LEU A 136 21.66 16.53 -6.74
N GLN A 137 22.12 16.62 -5.49
CA GLN A 137 23.42 17.21 -5.15
C GLN A 137 24.57 16.52 -5.86
N SER A 138 24.59 15.18 -5.86
CA SER A 138 25.60 14.41 -6.59
C SER A 138 25.50 14.65 -8.10
N ALA A 139 24.29 14.69 -8.67
CA ALA A 139 24.08 14.95 -10.09
C ALA A 139 24.56 16.34 -10.52
N CYS A 140 24.24 17.40 -9.77
CA CYS A 140 24.76 18.74 -10.03
C CYS A 140 26.30 18.80 -9.87
N GLY A 141 26.83 18.12 -8.86
CA GLY A 141 28.28 18.02 -8.64
C GLY A 141 29.05 17.50 -9.86
N LYS A 142 28.44 16.63 -10.68
CA LYS A 142 29.04 16.03 -11.88
C LYS A 142 29.16 16.96 -13.09
N PHE A 143 28.49 18.11 -13.13
CA PHE A 143 28.60 19.03 -14.27
C PHE A 143 28.94 20.47 -13.89
N MET A 144 28.88 20.84 -12.61
CA MET A 144 29.27 22.18 -12.16
C MET A 144 30.13 22.22 -10.89
N GLY A 145 30.38 21.09 -10.21
CA GLY A 145 31.12 21.05 -8.95
C GLY A 145 32.60 20.65 -9.07
N LYS A 146 33.24 20.45 -7.90
CA LYS A 146 34.62 19.92 -7.80
C LYS A 146 34.80 18.55 -8.47
N GLY A 147 33.71 17.78 -8.57
CA GLY A 147 33.66 16.48 -9.25
C GLY A 147 33.09 16.56 -10.66
N ALA A 148 33.17 17.72 -11.33
CA ALA A 148 32.67 17.85 -12.69
C ALA A 148 33.42 16.90 -13.64
N GLU A 149 32.63 16.09 -14.36
CA GLU A 149 33.09 15.05 -15.27
C GLU A 149 32.86 15.50 -16.73
N PRO A 150 33.79 15.20 -17.64
CA PRO A 150 33.63 15.52 -19.07
C PRO A 150 32.38 14.87 -19.65
N GLY A 151 31.65 15.61 -20.49
CA GLY A 151 30.48 15.10 -21.21
C GLY A 151 29.24 14.85 -20.35
N LYS A 152 29.21 15.29 -19.09
CA LYS A 152 28.01 15.26 -18.22
C LYS A 152 27.16 16.53 -18.29
N LEU A 153 27.61 17.52 -19.06
CA LEU A 153 26.92 18.80 -19.23
C LEU A 153 25.76 18.64 -20.23
N GLU A 154 24.54 18.89 -19.76
CA GLU A 154 23.32 18.81 -20.58
C GLU A 154 22.51 20.10 -20.45
N TRP A 155 22.01 20.62 -21.56
CA TRP A 155 21.36 21.94 -21.60
C TRP A 155 20.12 22.04 -20.71
N HIS A 156 19.26 21.03 -20.70
CA HIS A 156 18.05 21.07 -19.88
C HIS A 156 18.41 21.18 -18.38
N LYS A 157 19.45 20.47 -17.91
CA LYS A 157 19.94 20.58 -16.52
C LYS A 157 20.48 21.97 -16.21
N VAL A 158 21.22 22.57 -17.14
CA VAL A 158 21.72 23.96 -17.04
C VAL A 158 20.57 24.94 -16.87
N ARG A 159 19.57 24.85 -17.75
CA ARG A 159 18.38 25.71 -17.72
C ARG A 159 17.65 25.57 -16.40
N ASP A 160 17.38 24.33 -15.98
CA ASP A 160 16.59 24.05 -14.78
C ASP A 160 17.29 24.55 -13.50
N VAL A 161 18.63 24.50 -13.45
CA VAL A 161 19.43 25.08 -12.36
C VAL A 161 19.28 26.60 -12.31
N LEU A 162 19.38 27.30 -13.44
CA LEU A 162 19.27 28.76 -13.49
C LEU A 162 17.85 29.24 -13.22
N VAL A 163 16.84 28.56 -13.77
CA VAL A 163 15.42 28.83 -13.52
C VAL A 163 15.13 28.67 -12.02
N SER A 164 15.61 27.58 -11.41
CA SER A 164 15.42 27.37 -9.97
C SER A 164 16.08 28.45 -9.13
N ALA A 165 17.30 28.86 -9.49
CA ALA A 165 18.00 29.95 -8.81
C ALA A 165 17.39 31.35 -9.04
N GLY A 166 16.32 31.46 -9.83
CA GLY A 166 15.69 32.73 -10.18
C GLY A 166 16.57 33.61 -11.08
N LYS A 167 17.41 32.99 -11.91
CA LYS A 167 18.39 33.63 -12.80
C LYS A 167 18.08 33.41 -14.28
N GLU A 168 16.80 33.45 -14.64
CA GLU A 168 16.36 33.28 -16.04
C GLU A 168 16.95 34.33 -16.99
N SER A 169 17.24 35.53 -16.49
CA SER A 169 17.92 36.59 -17.24
C SER A 169 19.32 36.20 -17.73
N ASP A 170 19.94 35.21 -17.09
CA ASP A 170 21.30 34.76 -17.37
C ASP A 170 21.33 33.62 -18.41
N LEU A 171 20.16 33.16 -18.90
CA LEU A 171 20.04 32.11 -19.92
C LEU A 171 20.72 32.44 -21.26
N PRO A 172 20.71 33.68 -21.79
CA PRO A 172 21.43 34.03 -23.02
C PRO A 172 22.95 33.82 -22.91
N GLU A 173 23.53 34.16 -21.76
CA GLU A 173 24.94 33.95 -21.45
C GLU A 173 25.25 32.47 -21.25
N ALA A 174 24.38 31.75 -20.53
CA ALA A 174 24.49 30.31 -20.33
C ALA A 174 24.44 29.53 -21.65
N ALA A 175 23.57 29.94 -22.58
CA ALA A 175 23.44 29.33 -23.89
C ALA A 175 24.73 29.50 -24.71
N TYR A 176 25.34 30.69 -24.69
CA TYR A 176 26.62 30.95 -25.35
C TYR A 176 27.71 30.04 -24.81
N LEU A 177 27.85 29.98 -23.48
CA LEU A 177 28.87 29.16 -22.82
C LEU A 177 28.64 27.66 -23.02
N PHE A 178 27.38 27.23 -23.09
CA PHE A 178 27.04 25.85 -23.42
C PHE A 178 27.45 25.50 -24.85
N CYS A 179 27.18 26.38 -25.82
CA CYS A 179 27.64 26.20 -27.20
C CYS A 179 29.17 26.15 -27.27
N GLU A 180 29.88 27.03 -26.55
CA GLU A 180 31.35 27.02 -26.46
C GLU A 180 31.88 25.73 -25.84
N ALA A 181 31.24 25.22 -24.78
CA ALA A 181 31.60 23.98 -24.10
C ALA A 181 31.40 22.74 -24.97
N MET A 182 30.33 22.72 -25.77
CA MET A 182 29.95 21.57 -26.60
C MET A 182 30.47 21.66 -28.04
N GLY A 183 31.14 22.76 -28.41
CA GLY A 183 31.60 23.01 -29.78
C GLY A 183 30.45 23.21 -30.77
N LEU A 184 29.30 23.72 -30.32
CA LEU A 184 28.10 23.92 -31.14
C LEU A 184 28.09 25.34 -31.74
N THR A 185 27.68 25.45 -33.00
CA THR A 185 27.49 26.74 -33.69
C THR A 185 26.10 27.33 -33.50
N GLU A 186 25.12 26.48 -33.15
CA GLU A 186 23.73 26.86 -32.96
C GLU A 186 23.33 26.71 -31.48
N PRO A 187 22.33 27.48 -31.02
CA PRO A 187 21.83 27.37 -29.66
C PRO A 187 21.29 25.96 -29.38
N PRO A 188 21.36 25.49 -28.13
CA PRO A 188 20.91 24.14 -27.79
C PRO A 188 19.40 23.98 -28.02
N ALA A 189 19.01 22.77 -28.42
CA ALA A 189 17.61 22.42 -28.64
C ALA A 189 16.76 22.74 -27.39
N GLY A 190 15.69 23.52 -27.60
CA GLY A 190 14.80 23.98 -26.52
C GLY A 190 15.15 25.34 -25.92
N TYR A 191 16.23 26.01 -26.36
CA TYR A 191 16.43 27.44 -26.12
C TYR A 191 15.86 28.27 -27.27
N VAL A 192 15.04 29.27 -26.95
CA VAL A 192 14.49 30.23 -27.91
C VAL A 192 14.84 31.62 -27.41
N GLY A 193 15.85 32.23 -28.00
CA GLY A 193 16.33 33.56 -27.60
C GLY A 193 17.63 33.95 -28.28
N GLU A 194 18.02 35.21 -28.10
CA GLU A 194 19.35 35.68 -28.50
C GLU A 194 20.42 35.01 -27.63
N VAL A 195 21.56 34.69 -28.24
CA VAL A 195 22.73 34.15 -27.54
C VAL A 195 23.70 35.29 -27.31
N VAL A 196 24.04 35.55 -26.04
CA VAL A 196 24.88 36.69 -25.66
C VAL A 196 26.21 36.18 -25.13
N CYS A 197 27.31 36.62 -25.74
CA CYS A 197 28.64 36.30 -25.26
C CYS A 197 28.94 37.09 -23.97
N PRO A 198 29.26 36.42 -22.85
CA PRO A 198 29.72 37.12 -21.65
C PRO A 198 31.00 37.91 -21.95
N SER A 199 31.12 39.13 -21.41
CA SER A 199 32.27 40.00 -21.67
C SER A 199 33.60 39.38 -21.21
N TRP A 200 33.57 38.59 -20.13
CA TRP A 200 34.74 37.93 -19.55
C TRP A 200 35.17 36.65 -20.29
N SER A 201 34.30 36.02 -21.09
CA SER A 201 34.61 34.71 -21.69
C SER A 201 35.67 34.80 -22.80
N LYS A 202 35.83 35.97 -23.41
CA LYS A 202 36.80 36.25 -24.47
C LYS A 202 38.16 36.71 -23.95
N ASP A 203 38.26 37.01 -22.67
CA ASP A 203 39.50 37.48 -22.08
C ASP A 203 40.45 36.30 -21.83
N LYS A 204 41.52 36.24 -22.62
CA LYS A 204 42.56 35.20 -22.54
C LYS A 204 43.37 35.26 -21.24
N THR A 205 43.25 36.34 -20.47
CA THR A 205 43.92 36.48 -19.16
C THR A 205 43.14 35.81 -18.03
N VAL A 206 41.86 35.48 -18.25
CA VAL A 206 41.01 34.80 -17.26
C VAL A 206 41.43 33.34 -17.16
N LYS A 207 42.31 33.04 -16.20
CA LYS A 207 42.61 31.66 -15.80
C LYS A 207 41.43 31.10 -15.00
N VAL A 208 40.71 30.15 -15.59
CA VAL A 208 39.54 29.52 -14.96
C VAL A 208 40.00 28.46 -13.96
N TYR A 209 40.11 28.84 -12.69
CA TYR A 209 40.38 27.92 -11.59
C TYR A 209 39.07 27.40 -11.00
N THR A 210 38.67 26.19 -11.34
CA THR A 210 37.47 25.53 -10.79
C THR A 210 37.62 25.11 -9.31
N SER A 211 38.80 25.30 -8.71
CA SER A 211 39.07 25.04 -7.29
C SER A 211 38.77 26.23 -6.36
N PHE A 212 38.47 27.40 -6.92
CA PHE A 212 38.26 28.61 -6.15
C PHE A 212 36.77 28.77 -5.87
N MET A 213 36.30 28.36 -4.69
CA MET A 213 35.14 28.93 -3.98
C MET A 213 34.73 27.96 -2.87
N VAL A 214 35.43 27.96 -1.72
CA VAL A 214 34.81 27.71 -0.39
C VAL A 214 35.61 28.35 0.76
N GLY A 215 36.95 28.47 0.68
CA GLY A 215 37.77 28.68 1.90
C GLY A 215 38.44 30.04 2.15
N GLY A 216 38.41 31.01 1.23
CA GLY A 216 39.13 32.29 1.39
C GLY A 216 40.67 32.21 1.28
N ARG A 217 41.37 33.32 1.54
CA ARG A 217 42.84 33.45 1.39
C ARG A 217 43.63 32.45 2.25
N ASP A 218 43.21 32.24 3.50
CA ASP A 218 43.86 31.32 4.43
C ASP A 218 43.76 29.86 4.01
N TRP A 219 42.74 29.50 3.23
CA TRP A 219 42.61 28.18 2.62
C TRP A 219 43.51 28.06 1.38
N ALA A 220 43.58 29.10 0.55
CA ALA A 220 44.42 29.12 -0.65
C ALA A 220 45.90 28.98 -0.32
N LEU A 221 46.37 29.65 0.74
CA LEU A 221 47.76 29.57 1.22
C LEU A 221 48.18 28.18 1.71
N ARG A 222 47.25 27.24 1.94
CA ARG A 222 47.59 25.86 2.34
C ARG A 222 48.02 24.97 1.17
N PHE A 223 47.67 25.36 -0.06
CA PHE A 223 47.86 24.52 -1.25
C PHE A 223 48.64 25.21 -2.36
N TRP A 224 48.74 26.55 -2.32
CA TRP A 224 49.52 27.33 -3.28
C TRP A 224 50.46 28.29 -2.55
N PRO A 225 51.64 28.57 -3.15
CA PRO A 225 52.57 29.53 -2.61
C PRO A 225 51.99 30.95 -2.64
N GLU A 226 52.44 31.77 -1.68
CA GLU A 226 51.86 33.06 -1.33
C GLU A 226 51.95 34.10 -2.45
N ASP A 227 52.94 33.99 -3.33
CA ASP A 227 53.11 34.81 -4.53
C ASP A 227 51.93 34.65 -5.51
N ILE A 228 51.51 33.40 -5.76
CA ILE A 228 50.36 33.08 -6.62
C ILE A 228 49.05 33.58 -5.98
N VAL A 229 48.90 33.41 -4.67
CA VAL A 229 47.71 33.89 -3.94
C VAL A 229 47.63 35.41 -3.91
N ASN A 230 48.77 36.10 -3.82
CA ASN A 230 48.85 37.55 -3.88
C ASN A 230 48.53 38.12 -5.26
N GLU A 231 48.91 37.42 -6.33
CA GLU A 231 48.55 37.80 -7.71
C GLU A 231 47.04 37.68 -7.96
N MET A 232 46.37 36.79 -7.22
CA MET A 232 44.92 36.56 -7.28
C MET A 232 44.11 37.48 -6.36
N ASP A 233 44.75 38.25 -5.47
CA ASP A 233 44.10 39.16 -4.53
C ASP A 233 44.07 40.60 -5.10
N PRO A 234 42.89 41.19 -5.37
CA PRO A 234 42.78 42.52 -5.97
C PRO A 234 43.29 43.67 -5.10
N ASN A 235 43.76 43.42 -3.87
CA ASN A 235 44.25 44.44 -2.96
C ASN A 235 45.44 43.96 -2.09
N PRO A 236 46.64 43.76 -2.67
CA PRO A 236 47.80 43.33 -1.90
C PRO A 236 48.20 44.42 -0.87
N PRO A 237 48.60 44.05 0.37
CA PRO A 237 49.08 45.03 1.33
C PRO A 237 50.35 45.69 0.79
N ALA A 238 50.28 46.99 0.51
CA ALA A 238 51.37 47.76 -0.05
C ALA A 238 52.64 47.63 0.82
N SER A 239 53.66 46.99 0.27
CA SER A 239 55.00 46.94 0.83
C SER A 239 55.72 48.26 0.56
N GLY A 240 56.15 48.92 1.64
CA GLY A 240 57.24 49.91 1.59
C GLY A 240 56.86 51.39 1.39
N GLN A 241 56.19 52.00 2.36
CA GLN A 241 56.30 53.46 2.55
C GLN A 241 57.01 53.79 3.87
N ASP A 242 58.15 54.47 3.73
CA ASP A 242 58.91 55.11 4.80
C ASP A 242 58.01 56.02 5.66
N PRO A 243 58.17 56.04 6.99
CA PRO A 243 57.39 56.91 7.86
C PRO A 243 57.96 58.34 7.78
N GLN A 244 57.32 59.18 6.97
CA GLN A 244 57.39 60.63 7.21
C GLN A 244 56.93 60.91 8.64
N ALA A 245 57.69 61.75 9.33
CA ALA A 245 57.43 62.15 10.72
C ALA A 245 56.05 62.79 10.86
N LEU A 246 55.05 61.96 11.18
CA LEU A 246 53.70 62.37 11.54
C LEU A 246 53.80 63.31 12.74
N THR A 247 53.17 64.48 12.62
CA THR A 247 53.09 65.43 13.73
C THR A 247 52.37 64.80 14.92
N ALA A 248 52.67 65.22 16.15
CA ALA A 248 52.06 64.65 17.36
C ALA A 248 50.51 64.65 17.32
N ALA A 249 49.91 65.63 16.62
CA ALA A 249 48.47 65.71 16.40
C ALA A 249 47.92 64.60 15.46
N GLU A 250 48.66 64.23 14.41
CA GLU A 250 48.28 63.14 13.51
C GLU A 250 48.45 61.77 14.18
N LEU A 251 49.45 61.65 15.05
CA LEU A 251 49.66 60.48 15.89
C LEU A 251 48.51 60.30 16.90
N GLN A 252 48.06 61.39 17.53
CA GLN A 252 46.89 61.40 18.41
C GLN A 252 45.61 61.02 17.66
N LEU A 253 45.38 61.60 16.47
CA LEU A 253 44.22 61.29 15.64
C LEU A 253 44.20 59.83 15.16
N ARG A 254 45.36 59.28 14.82
CA ARG A 254 45.51 57.84 14.52
C ARG A 254 45.19 56.99 15.73
N GLN A 255 45.68 57.35 16.92
CA GLN A 255 45.41 56.61 18.15
C GLN A 255 43.91 56.61 18.49
N ASP A 256 43.23 57.74 18.35
CA ASP A 256 41.78 57.84 18.55
C ASP A 256 40.99 57.02 17.53
N LYS A 257 41.45 56.99 16.27
CA LYS A 257 40.84 56.16 15.22
C LYS A 257 41.03 54.66 15.52
N ILE A 258 42.20 54.26 16.00
CA ILE A 258 42.49 52.89 16.43
C ILE A 258 41.59 52.50 17.61
N ASN A 259 41.48 53.36 18.63
CA ASN A 259 40.62 53.11 19.79
C ASN A 259 39.13 52.97 19.39
N LYS A 260 38.65 53.81 18.46
CA LYS A 260 37.28 53.70 17.91
C LYS A 260 37.07 52.42 17.11
N LEU A 261 38.08 51.96 16.36
CA LEU A 261 37.99 50.71 15.61
C LEU A 261 38.01 49.51 16.57
N LEU A 262 38.84 49.52 17.61
CA LEU A 262 38.88 48.50 18.65
C LEU A 262 37.52 48.39 19.36
N ALA A 263 36.92 49.51 19.77
CA ALA A 263 35.59 49.51 20.38
C ALA A 263 34.52 48.89 19.45
N LYS A 264 34.54 49.24 18.15
CA LYS A 264 33.62 48.64 17.17
C LYS A 264 33.87 47.16 16.93
N CYS A 265 35.12 46.70 17.01
CA CYS A 265 35.44 45.27 16.95
C CYS A 265 34.86 44.55 18.18
N GLN A 266 35.01 45.14 19.36
CA GLN A 266 34.50 44.56 20.60
C GLN A 266 32.97 44.47 20.62
N ASP A 267 32.26 45.52 20.18
CA ASP A 267 30.80 45.51 20.05
C ASP A 267 30.32 44.39 19.09
N ARG A 268 31.09 44.14 18.01
CA ARG A 268 30.81 43.06 17.06
C ARG A 268 31.10 41.68 17.64
N GLU A 269 32.17 41.53 18.42
CA GLU A 269 32.47 40.29 19.14
C GLU A 269 31.35 39.95 20.14
N ASP A 270 30.92 40.91 20.94
CA ASP A 270 29.81 40.73 21.90
C ASP A 270 28.51 40.33 21.20
N MET A 271 28.21 40.95 20.04
CA MET A 271 27.07 40.57 19.22
C MET A 271 27.19 39.13 18.69
N LEU A 272 28.37 38.73 18.21
CA LEU A 272 28.63 37.37 17.73
C LEU A 272 28.51 36.33 18.85
N PHE A 273 28.97 36.65 20.06
CA PHE A 273 28.75 35.81 21.24
C PHE A 273 27.27 35.69 21.58
N GLY A 274 26.50 36.77 21.50
CA GLY A 274 25.04 36.76 21.69
C GLY A 274 24.33 35.83 20.69
N VAL A 275 24.62 35.98 19.40
CA VAL A 275 24.05 35.12 18.35
C VAL A 275 24.45 33.66 18.54
N SER A 276 25.72 33.40 18.90
CA SER A 276 26.20 32.03 19.15
C SER A 276 25.50 31.39 20.36
N SER A 277 25.24 32.15 21.41
CA SER A 277 24.50 31.68 22.59
C SER A 277 23.05 31.34 22.27
N GLU A 278 22.37 32.18 21.48
CA GLU A 278 21.03 31.88 20.98
C GLU A 278 21.01 30.64 20.10
N LEU A 279 21.99 30.49 19.19
CA LEU A 279 22.10 29.31 18.34
C LEU A 279 22.23 28.03 19.17
N VAL A 280 23.13 28.00 20.16
CA VAL A 280 23.29 26.85 21.07
C VAL A 280 21.97 26.55 21.79
N ARG A 281 21.23 27.56 22.23
CA ARG A 281 19.93 27.37 22.88
C ARG A 281 18.89 26.80 21.91
N THR A 282 18.88 27.24 20.66
CA THR A 282 17.97 26.70 19.65
C THR A 282 18.29 25.26 19.29
N LEU A 283 19.58 24.90 19.17
CA LEU A 283 20.00 23.52 18.94
C LEU A 283 19.57 22.60 20.09
N ALA A 284 19.76 23.02 21.35
CA ALA A 284 19.30 22.25 22.49
C ALA A 284 17.78 22.03 22.51
N LYS A 285 16.98 22.98 22.00
CA LYS A 285 15.53 22.81 21.83
C LYS A 285 15.18 21.84 20.70
N VAL A 286 15.96 21.83 19.62
CA VAL A 286 15.79 20.86 18.53
C VAL A 286 16.06 19.45 19.05
N ASP A 287 17.16 19.24 19.77
CA ASP A 287 17.49 17.94 20.37
C ASP A 287 16.38 17.44 21.32
N GLU A 288 15.81 18.33 22.14
CA GLU A 288 14.68 18.01 23.01
C GLU A 288 13.43 17.61 22.22
N LEU A 289 13.11 18.34 21.14
CA LEU A 289 11.98 18.00 20.27
C LEU A 289 12.20 16.68 19.54
N GLU A 290 13.42 16.40 19.09
CA GLU A 290 13.77 15.10 18.48
C GLU A 290 13.57 13.95 19.46
N ASN A 291 13.97 14.12 20.73
CA ASN A 291 13.73 13.12 21.78
C ASN A 291 12.23 12.91 22.06
N GLN A 292 11.44 14.00 22.04
CA GLN A 292 9.99 13.91 22.20
C GLN A 292 9.32 13.19 21.03
N ILE A 293 9.77 13.45 19.80
CA ILE A 293 9.29 12.74 18.59
C ILE A 293 9.64 11.26 18.68
N ALA A 294 10.88 10.90 19.01
CA ALA A 294 11.29 9.51 19.15
C ALA A 294 10.46 8.76 20.21
N THR A 295 10.14 9.43 21.32
CA THR A 295 9.26 8.87 22.36
C THR A 295 7.84 8.68 21.84
N ALA A 296 7.30 9.67 21.12
CA ALA A 296 5.97 9.58 20.53
C ALA A 296 5.90 8.43 19.51
N ASP A 297 6.88 8.30 18.63
CA ASP A 297 6.96 7.23 17.63
C ASP A 297 6.99 5.84 18.29
N HIS A 298 7.75 5.69 19.37
CA HIS A 298 7.74 4.44 20.14
C HIS A 298 6.35 4.13 20.73
N MET A 299 5.67 5.14 21.30
CA MET A 299 4.32 4.99 21.83
C MET A 299 3.29 4.66 20.74
N TRP A 300 3.44 5.24 19.54
CA TRP A 300 2.58 4.94 18.39
C TRP A 300 2.79 3.50 17.91
N ALA A 301 4.04 3.07 17.74
CA ALA A 301 4.36 1.69 17.36
C ALA A 301 3.81 0.67 18.38
N GLN A 302 3.90 0.98 19.67
CA GLN A 302 3.32 0.13 20.72
C GLN A 302 1.79 0.05 20.63
N ARG A 303 1.11 1.18 20.38
CA ARG A 303 -0.36 1.19 20.20
C ARG A 303 -0.80 0.43 18.96
N GLU A 304 -0.05 0.52 17.87
CA GLU A 304 -0.33 -0.22 16.65
C GLU A 304 -0.20 -1.73 16.86
N ALA A 305 0.84 -2.17 17.57
CA ALA A 305 1.00 -3.58 17.97
C ALA A 305 -0.15 -4.06 18.88
N ASP A 306 -0.57 -3.25 19.85
CA ASP A 306 -1.70 -3.56 20.73
C ASP A 306 -3.02 -3.67 19.97
N LEU A 307 -3.25 -2.79 18.98
CA LEU A 307 -4.42 -2.84 18.10
C LEU A 307 -4.42 -4.09 17.24
N ALA A 308 -3.30 -4.43 16.61
CA ALA A 308 -3.16 -5.65 15.82
C ALA A 308 -3.43 -6.91 16.65
N SER A 309 -2.94 -6.96 17.89
CA SER A 309 -3.23 -8.06 18.82
C SER A 309 -4.73 -8.16 19.16
N ARG A 310 -5.39 -7.03 19.40
CA ARG A 310 -6.84 -6.99 19.65
C ARG A 310 -7.66 -7.41 18.43
N GLU A 311 -7.29 -6.98 17.24
CA GLU A 311 -7.93 -7.39 15.99
C GLU A 311 -7.82 -8.90 15.79
N GLN A 312 -6.64 -9.48 16.03
CA GLN A 312 -6.45 -10.93 15.99
C GLN A 312 -7.35 -11.65 17.00
N GLU A 313 -7.49 -11.13 18.21
CA GLU A 313 -8.37 -11.71 19.23
C GLU A 313 -9.85 -11.61 18.82
N VAL A 314 -10.27 -10.49 18.22
CA VAL A 314 -11.64 -10.34 17.68
C VAL A 314 -11.89 -11.37 16.58
N HIS A 315 -10.94 -11.59 15.66
CA HIS A 315 -11.08 -12.63 14.63
C HIS A 315 -11.18 -14.03 15.24
N ARG A 316 -10.37 -14.33 16.27
CA ARG A 316 -10.42 -15.61 16.99
C ARG A 316 -11.78 -15.83 17.64
N LEU A 317 -12.31 -14.81 18.32
CA LEU A 317 -13.63 -14.86 18.96
C LEU A 317 -14.74 -14.98 17.92
N HIS A 318 -14.67 -14.24 16.82
CA HIS A 318 -15.64 -14.34 15.73
C HIS A 318 -15.68 -15.76 15.14
N ALA A 319 -14.52 -16.37 14.88
CA ALA A 319 -14.44 -17.76 14.43
C ALA A 319 -15.01 -18.74 15.47
N SER A 320 -14.83 -18.46 16.77
CA SER A 320 -15.41 -19.28 17.84
C SER A 320 -16.93 -19.17 17.89
N VAL A 321 -17.48 -17.97 17.69
CA VAL A 321 -18.93 -17.76 17.62
C VAL A 321 -19.51 -18.44 16.39
N GLY A 322 -18.83 -18.35 15.24
CA GLY A 322 -19.23 -19.05 14.01
C GLY A 322 -19.36 -20.56 14.22
N ARG A 323 -18.35 -21.20 14.84
CA ARG A 323 -18.42 -22.64 15.17
C ARG A 323 -19.56 -22.97 16.13
N ALA A 324 -19.73 -22.18 17.18
CA ALA A 324 -20.81 -22.42 18.14
C ALA A 324 -22.21 -22.30 17.49
N TRP A 325 -22.36 -21.38 16.53
CA TRP A 325 -23.58 -21.25 15.74
C TRP A 325 -23.81 -22.45 14.82
N GLU A 326 -22.77 -22.93 14.14
CA GLU A 326 -22.83 -24.14 13.32
C GLU A 326 -23.22 -25.38 14.13
N GLU A 327 -22.61 -25.56 15.31
CA GLU A 327 -22.94 -26.65 16.25
C GLU A 327 -24.40 -26.55 16.73
N GLN A 328 -24.86 -25.35 17.06
CA GLN A 328 -26.26 -25.12 17.47
C GLN A 328 -27.23 -25.45 16.33
N GLU A 329 -26.91 -25.05 15.11
CA GLU A 329 -27.74 -25.24 13.94
C GLU A 329 -27.76 -26.72 13.49
N GLU A 330 -26.64 -27.43 13.61
CA GLU A 330 -26.58 -28.88 13.43
C GLU A 330 -27.43 -29.61 14.48
N PHE A 331 -27.32 -29.23 15.75
CA PHE A 331 -28.16 -29.76 16.82
C PHE A 331 -29.65 -29.53 16.56
N ARG A 332 -30.02 -28.32 16.10
CA ARG A 332 -31.41 -28.01 15.72
C ARG A 332 -31.91 -28.95 14.62
N ARG A 333 -31.12 -29.17 13.57
CA ARG A 333 -31.48 -30.08 12.45
C ARG A 333 -31.62 -31.52 12.91
N ASP A 334 -30.74 -32.01 13.78
CA ASP A 334 -30.84 -33.37 14.33
C ASP A 334 -32.11 -33.55 15.17
N VAL A 335 -32.44 -32.57 16.02
CA VAL A 335 -33.68 -32.58 16.80
C VAL A 335 -34.91 -32.57 15.88
N GLU A 336 -34.93 -31.72 14.85
CA GLU A 336 -36.03 -31.66 13.89
C GLU A 336 -36.17 -32.95 13.09
N SER A 337 -35.07 -33.55 12.66
CA SER A 337 -35.07 -34.84 11.96
C SER A 337 -35.63 -35.95 12.86
N LYS A 338 -35.17 -36.03 14.12
CA LYS A 338 -35.66 -37.02 15.09
C LYS A 338 -37.14 -36.81 15.41
N ALA A 339 -37.59 -35.57 15.54
CA ALA A 339 -39.00 -35.24 15.74
C ALA A 339 -39.83 -35.68 14.52
N ALA A 340 -39.38 -35.39 13.30
CA ALA A 340 -40.06 -35.81 12.08
C ALA A 340 -40.12 -37.35 11.94
N ASP A 341 -39.05 -38.06 12.30
CA ASP A 341 -39.01 -39.53 12.32
C ASP A 341 -40.01 -40.11 13.32
N MET A 342 -40.07 -39.53 14.52
CA MET A 342 -41.02 -39.95 15.56
C MET A 342 -42.46 -39.72 15.11
N VAL A 343 -42.77 -38.57 14.51
CA VAL A 343 -44.10 -38.29 13.97
C VAL A 343 -44.47 -39.28 12.86
N ARG A 344 -43.55 -39.59 11.94
CA ARG A 344 -43.76 -40.59 10.90
C ARG A 344 -44.03 -41.98 11.48
N LYS A 345 -43.28 -42.37 12.51
CA LYS A 345 -43.46 -43.65 13.21
C LYS A 345 -44.82 -43.74 13.88
N ILE A 346 -45.20 -42.73 14.65
CA ILE A 346 -46.51 -42.66 15.33
C ILE A 346 -47.65 -42.68 14.31
N HIS A 347 -47.51 -41.93 13.21
CA HIS A 347 -48.50 -41.93 12.14
C HIS A 347 -48.63 -43.32 11.48
N GLY A 348 -47.51 -43.97 11.19
CA GLY A 348 -47.49 -45.34 10.65
C GLY A 348 -48.11 -46.37 11.60
N GLU A 349 -47.81 -46.29 12.90
CA GLU A 349 -48.43 -47.14 13.92
C GLU A 349 -49.94 -46.88 14.05
N ALA A 350 -50.37 -45.62 13.98
CA ALA A 350 -51.77 -45.25 14.01
C ALA A 350 -52.54 -45.76 12.79
N GLU A 351 -51.98 -45.64 11.58
CA GLU A 351 -52.57 -46.19 10.36
C GLU A 351 -52.60 -47.72 10.41
N ALA A 352 -51.53 -48.38 10.86
CA ALA A 352 -51.52 -49.84 11.03
C ALA A 352 -52.60 -50.31 12.02
N ALA A 353 -52.77 -49.60 13.14
CA ALA A 353 -53.82 -49.88 14.12
C ALA A 353 -55.23 -49.68 13.52
N LYS A 354 -55.45 -48.64 12.69
CA LYS A 354 -56.71 -48.45 11.96
C LYS A 354 -56.99 -49.62 11.01
N PHE A 355 -55.99 -50.03 10.22
CA PHE A 355 -56.13 -51.18 9.31
C PHE A 355 -56.43 -52.48 10.06
N GLN A 356 -55.76 -52.72 11.19
CA GLN A 356 -56.04 -53.90 12.01
C GLN A 356 -57.45 -53.87 12.60
N ALA A 357 -57.88 -52.75 13.17
CA ALA A 357 -59.23 -52.58 13.69
C ALA A 357 -60.30 -52.75 12.59
N GLN A 358 -60.03 -52.27 11.37
CA GLN A 358 -60.88 -52.50 10.21
C GLN A 358 -60.97 -53.99 9.87
N ARG A 359 -59.84 -54.70 9.85
CA ARG A 359 -59.80 -56.14 9.59
C ARG A 359 -60.56 -56.94 10.65
N GLU A 360 -60.39 -56.62 11.93
CA GLU A 360 -61.14 -57.24 13.03
C GLU A 360 -62.65 -56.98 12.88
N ARG A 361 -63.06 -55.75 12.51
CA ARG A 361 -64.46 -55.42 12.21
C ARG A 361 -64.99 -56.24 11.04
N SER A 362 -64.26 -56.36 9.92
CA SER A 362 -64.65 -57.22 8.79
C SER A 362 -64.74 -58.70 9.18
N SER A 363 -63.83 -59.19 10.04
CA SER A 363 -63.90 -60.56 10.58
C SER A 363 -65.17 -60.78 11.39
N LEU A 364 -65.50 -59.87 12.32
CA LEU A 364 -66.72 -59.95 13.13
C LEU A 364 -68.00 -59.93 12.29
N VAL A 365 -68.04 -59.11 11.23
CA VAL A 365 -69.17 -59.11 10.28
C VAL A 365 -69.26 -60.45 9.56
N ASN A 366 -68.13 -61.02 9.13
CA ASN A 366 -68.12 -62.31 8.42
C ASN A 366 -68.50 -63.49 9.30
N GLU A 367 -68.05 -63.52 10.56
CA GLU A 367 -68.29 -64.59 11.53
C GLU A 367 -69.71 -64.53 12.12
N ASN A 368 -70.27 -63.33 12.29
CA ASN A 368 -71.60 -63.16 12.85
C ASN A 368 -72.68 -63.12 11.76
N LYS A 369 -73.31 -64.28 11.50
CA LYS A 369 -74.37 -64.45 10.51
C LYS A 369 -75.53 -63.43 10.66
N LYS A 370 -75.92 -63.05 11.88
CA LYS A 370 -77.01 -62.08 12.11
C LYS A 370 -76.59 -60.67 11.71
N LEU A 371 -75.37 -60.25 12.08
CA LEU A 371 -74.82 -58.95 11.68
C LEU A 371 -74.65 -58.88 10.18
N ARG A 372 -74.08 -59.92 9.55
CA ARG A 372 -73.93 -60.00 8.08
C ARG A 372 -75.24 -59.82 7.34
N LEU A 373 -76.31 -60.51 7.76
CA LEU A 373 -77.62 -60.39 7.14
C LEU A 373 -78.24 -59.00 7.34
N SER A 374 -78.02 -58.39 8.52
CA SER A 374 -78.53 -57.03 8.81
C SER A 374 -77.81 -55.98 7.97
N VAL A 375 -76.49 -56.11 7.77
CA VAL A 375 -75.68 -55.24 6.90
C VAL A 375 -76.11 -55.38 5.44
N LEU A 376 -76.35 -56.61 4.97
CA LEU A 376 -76.84 -56.85 3.61
C LEU A 376 -78.22 -56.24 3.39
N ALA A 377 -79.17 -56.46 4.31
CA ALA A 377 -80.51 -55.86 4.22
C ALA A 377 -80.44 -54.32 4.17
N LEU A 378 -79.62 -53.70 5.02
CA LEU A 378 -79.42 -52.25 5.00
C LEU A 378 -78.80 -51.78 3.68
N SER A 379 -77.83 -52.51 3.13
CA SER A 379 -77.22 -52.16 1.84
C SER A 379 -78.20 -52.26 0.67
N GLU A 380 -79.10 -53.24 0.68
CA GLU A 380 -80.16 -53.40 -0.32
C GLU A 380 -81.18 -52.26 -0.21
N ASP A 381 -81.57 -51.87 1.00
CA ASP A 381 -82.48 -50.75 1.24
C ASP A 381 -81.89 -49.41 0.77
N ILE A 382 -80.60 -49.17 1.05
CA ILE A 382 -79.88 -47.97 0.60
C ILE A 382 -79.77 -47.94 -0.93
N LEU A 383 -79.41 -49.06 -1.56
CA LEU A 383 -79.37 -49.17 -3.03
C LEU A 383 -80.75 -48.96 -3.65
N ALA A 384 -81.80 -49.55 -3.07
CA ALA A 384 -83.17 -49.36 -3.53
C ALA A 384 -83.62 -47.89 -3.40
N SER A 385 -83.21 -47.21 -2.33
CA SER A 385 -83.45 -45.78 -2.13
C SER A 385 -82.70 -44.94 -3.19
N HIS A 386 -81.40 -45.17 -3.38
CA HIS A 386 -80.60 -44.45 -4.38
C HIS A 386 -81.05 -44.68 -5.81
N ARG A 387 -81.57 -45.86 -6.13
CA ARG A 387 -82.14 -46.16 -7.45
C ARG A 387 -83.46 -45.42 -7.70
N ARG A 388 -84.26 -45.20 -6.66
CA ARG A 388 -85.48 -44.38 -6.76
C ARG A 388 -85.13 -42.91 -6.99
N THR A 389 -84.07 -42.41 -6.35
CA THR A 389 -83.63 -41.02 -6.52
C THR A 389 -82.82 -40.80 -7.79
N HIS A 390 -82.10 -41.82 -8.29
CA HIS A 390 -81.24 -41.74 -9.47
C HIS A 390 -81.49 -42.93 -10.43
N PRO A 391 -82.63 -42.95 -11.15
CA PRO A 391 -83.01 -44.10 -11.98
C PRO A 391 -82.11 -44.31 -13.20
N THR A 392 -81.36 -43.29 -13.63
CA THR A 392 -80.44 -43.34 -14.79
C THR A 392 -78.97 -43.51 -14.37
N ALA A 393 -78.67 -43.60 -13.08
CA ALA A 393 -77.29 -43.79 -12.62
C ALA A 393 -76.77 -45.18 -13.02
N SER A 394 -75.52 -45.24 -13.47
CA SER A 394 -74.88 -46.51 -13.78
C SER A 394 -74.70 -47.33 -12.49
N ARG A 395 -74.56 -48.65 -12.63
CA ARG A 395 -74.28 -49.56 -11.51
C ARG A 395 -73.05 -49.10 -10.72
N GLU A 396 -72.01 -48.67 -11.40
CA GLU A 396 -70.77 -48.18 -10.78
C GLU A 396 -71.02 -46.92 -9.96
N THR A 397 -71.83 -45.99 -10.46
CA THR A 397 -72.21 -44.77 -9.72
C THR A 397 -73.06 -45.12 -8.49
N LEU A 398 -74.00 -46.06 -8.59
CA LEU A 398 -74.81 -46.50 -7.44
C LEU A 398 -73.98 -47.25 -6.39
N LEU A 399 -72.99 -48.05 -6.82
CA LEU A 399 -72.06 -48.70 -5.90
C LEU A 399 -71.12 -47.69 -5.25
N SER A 400 -70.65 -46.66 -5.97
CA SER A 400 -69.86 -45.57 -5.37
C SER A 400 -70.64 -44.84 -4.28
N LEU A 401 -71.91 -44.49 -4.54
CA LEU A 401 -72.79 -43.83 -3.56
C LEU A 401 -73.10 -44.73 -2.36
N LEU A 402 -73.23 -46.05 -2.58
CA LEU A 402 -73.34 -47.01 -1.49
C LEU A 402 -72.07 -47.05 -0.64
N GLY A 403 -70.88 -46.98 -1.26
CA GLY A 403 -69.61 -46.89 -0.55
C GLY A 403 -69.55 -45.73 0.43
N ASP A 404 -70.10 -44.59 0.04
CA ASP A 404 -70.17 -43.38 0.87
C ASP A 404 -71.23 -43.47 1.99
N ALA A 405 -72.27 -44.30 1.81
CA ALA A 405 -73.40 -44.47 2.74
C ALA A 405 -73.22 -45.64 3.73
N LEU A 406 -72.28 -46.56 3.48
CA LEU A 406 -72.01 -47.68 4.37
C LEU A 406 -71.33 -47.22 5.66
N PRO A 407 -71.60 -47.87 6.81
CA PRO A 407 -70.85 -47.60 8.03
C PRO A 407 -69.34 -47.72 7.82
N PRO A 408 -68.52 -46.86 8.45
CA PRO A 408 -67.07 -46.86 8.25
C PRO A 408 -66.46 -48.26 8.43
N GLY A 409 -65.68 -48.75 7.47
CA GLY A 409 -65.00 -50.05 7.56
C GLY A 409 -65.78 -51.26 7.04
N ILE A 410 -66.95 -51.08 6.43
CA ILE A 410 -67.59 -52.12 5.61
C ILE A 410 -67.34 -51.77 4.14
N SER A 411 -66.54 -52.58 3.45
CA SER A 411 -66.28 -52.36 2.04
C SER A 411 -67.42 -52.89 1.18
N ILE A 412 -67.69 -52.26 0.04
CA ILE A 412 -68.53 -52.82 -1.02
C ILE A 412 -68.04 -54.23 -1.40
N GLU A 413 -66.73 -54.48 -1.30
CA GLU A 413 -66.12 -55.78 -1.58
C GLU A 413 -66.53 -56.88 -0.60
N ASP A 414 -66.82 -56.53 0.65
CA ASP A 414 -67.33 -57.47 1.66
C ASP A 414 -68.78 -57.92 1.33
N LEU A 415 -69.48 -57.14 0.49
CA LEU A 415 -70.86 -57.35 0.07
C LEU A 415 -70.96 -57.98 -1.34
N LYS A 416 -69.90 -57.90 -2.16
CA LYS A 416 -69.84 -58.43 -3.53
C LYS A 416 -70.30 -59.90 -3.67
N PRO A 417 -69.97 -60.86 -2.77
CA PRO A 417 -70.34 -62.26 -2.96
C PRO A 417 -71.86 -62.56 -3.03
N ARG A 418 -72.72 -61.57 -2.74
CA ARG A 418 -74.19 -61.70 -2.83
C ARG A 418 -74.90 -60.60 -3.61
N ILE A 419 -74.19 -59.59 -4.12
CA ILE A 419 -74.74 -58.63 -5.09
C ILE A 419 -74.76 -59.24 -6.52
N ASP A 420 -74.10 -60.39 -6.72
CA ASP A 420 -74.06 -61.14 -7.97
C ASP A 420 -75.14 -62.24 -8.19
N PRO A 421 -76.44 -62.07 -7.82
CA PRO A 421 -77.50 -62.78 -8.53
C PRO A 421 -77.99 -62.01 -9.76
N TRP A 422 -77.42 -60.84 -10.08
CA TRP A 422 -77.89 -59.98 -11.18
C TRP A 422 -77.19 -60.29 -12.52
N SER A 423 -77.07 -61.59 -12.86
CA SER A 423 -76.83 -62.04 -14.24
C SER A 423 -78.19 -62.25 -14.93
N PRO A 424 -78.49 -61.63 -16.09
CA PRO A 424 -79.82 -61.70 -16.70
C PRO A 424 -80.26 -63.06 -17.27
N ASP A 425 -79.44 -64.12 -17.26
CA ASP A 425 -79.66 -65.29 -18.14
C ASP A 425 -79.82 -66.66 -17.44
N SER A 426 -80.53 -66.76 -16.32
CA SER A 426 -80.92 -68.09 -15.77
C SER A 426 -82.41 -68.23 -15.48
N THR A 427 -83.25 -67.83 -16.43
CA THR A 427 -84.63 -68.35 -16.52
C THR A 427 -84.69 -69.50 -17.51
N GLY A 428 -85.19 -70.64 -17.02
CA GLY A 428 -85.09 -71.93 -17.68
C GLY A 428 -85.89 -72.07 -18.98
N GLN A 429 -85.31 -72.82 -19.90
CA GLN A 429 -86.01 -73.44 -21.02
C GLN A 429 -86.26 -74.92 -20.68
N LYS A 430 -87.45 -75.22 -20.15
CA LYS A 430 -88.06 -76.54 -20.30
C LYS A 430 -88.73 -76.55 -21.67
N THR A 431 -88.24 -77.40 -22.59
CA THR A 431 -89.00 -77.79 -23.78
C THR A 431 -89.21 -79.30 -23.74
N ASN A 432 -90.48 -79.67 -23.73
CA ASN A 432 -90.97 -81.04 -23.91
C ASN A 432 -90.56 -81.59 -25.29
N GLY A 433 -90.22 -82.87 -25.29
CA GLY A 433 -90.01 -83.74 -26.45
C GLY A 433 -89.77 -85.15 -25.96
#